data_AF-A0A0C9MVH2-F1
#
_entry.id   AF-A0A0C9MVH2-F1
#
_cell.length_a   1.000
_cell.length_b   1.000
_cell.length_c   1.000
_cell.angle_alpha   90.00
_cell.angle_beta   90.00
_cell.angle_gamma   90.00
#
_symmetry.space_group_name_H-M   'P 1'
#
loop_
_entity.id
_entity.type
_entity.pdbx_description
1 polymer ?
#
loop_
_entity_poly.entity_id
_entity_poly.type
_entity_poly.pdbx_seq_one_letter_code
_entity_poly.pdbx_strand_id
1 'polypeptide(L)'
;MTALAQTADTYRFGGHQTFPLRIAWLPKAAKGLSEGRDVLGNVLAGVVNLGLGKNMVEALRCWADAYGVACRGEAGWQLTPEGQAIFGPKGYDRYLEDTQTLWWLHWKIATQEKGRFFAWELLFNRWNDPTFTASAVLAAFAKEAARSGRSLSEISLKQHYDVWLRTYCPPRGSRLGEDGLDSPMASLGLVRAAGELEDVGRREPVYSFDLAPKRAISQALFRYCLMAWWEARDGSEETVPFHDVVSGPGSPGRIFRMPESELRSRLEMLGRVDGEIQLVESLNQQQLRRTRKFPPAKRRLAAIYARDAAELVAHG
;
A
#
# COMPACT_ATOMS: atom_id res chain seq x y z
N MET A 1 17.94 25.88 -13.34
CA MET A 1 16.58 25.99 -12.73
C MET A 1 15.56 25.50 -13.74
N THR A 2 15.51 24.18 -13.94
CA THR A 2 14.58 23.57 -14.88
C THR A 2 13.28 23.32 -14.14
N ALA A 3 12.26 24.10 -14.45
CA ALA A 3 10.92 23.88 -13.94
C ALA A 3 10.47 22.48 -14.37
N LEU A 4 10.31 21.58 -13.40
CA LEU A 4 9.64 20.31 -13.58
C LEU A 4 8.24 20.63 -14.10
N ALA A 5 7.97 20.26 -15.35
CA ALA A 5 6.62 20.29 -15.88
C ALA A 5 5.73 19.47 -14.93
N GLN A 6 4.80 20.14 -14.26
CA GLN A 6 3.78 19.49 -13.45
C GLN A 6 2.93 18.63 -14.39
N THR A 7 3.27 17.35 -14.51
CA THR A 7 2.34 16.34 -15.00
C THR A 7 1.11 16.43 -14.09
N ALA A 8 -0.05 16.79 -14.63
CA ALA A 8 -1.28 16.85 -13.87
C ALA A 8 -1.43 15.53 -13.10
N ASP A 9 -1.35 15.61 -11.76
CA ASP A 9 -1.47 14.45 -10.88
C ASP A 9 -2.75 13.72 -11.25
N THR A 10 -2.63 12.56 -11.90
CA THR A 10 -3.79 11.83 -12.39
C THR A 10 -4.33 11.00 -11.23
N TYR A 11 -5.08 11.68 -10.35
CA TYR A 11 -5.73 11.03 -9.22
C TYR A 11 -6.88 10.13 -9.68
N ARG A 12 -7.02 8.99 -9.00
CA ARG A 12 -8.23 8.19 -9.03
C ARG A 12 -9.16 8.64 -7.91
N PHE A 13 -10.33 9.12 -8.31
CA PHE A 13 -11.41 9.61 -7.45
C PHE A 13 -12.61 8.67 -7.41
N GLY A 14 -12.43 7.35 -7.56
CA GLY A 14 -13.56 6.42 -7.54
C GLY A 14 -13.24 5.00 -7.97
N GLY A 15 -14.28 4.25 -8.32
CA GLY A 15 -14.24 2.85 -8.74
C GLY A 15 -14.42 1.85 -7.60
N HIS A 16 -14.13 2.23 -6.35
CA HIS A 16 -14.31 1.37 -5.18
C HIS A 16 -15.78 1.18 -4.76
N GLN A 17 -16.74 1.90 -5.36
CA GLN A 17 -18.19 1.79 -5.07
C GLN A 17 -18.52 1.82 -3.56
N THR A 18 -17.83 2.68 -2.81
CA THR A 18 -17.88 2.79 -1.32
C THR A 18 -17.58 1.51 -0.52
N PHE A 19 -17.06 0.45 -1.17
CA PHE A 19 -16.63 -0.78 -0.51
C PHE A 19 -15.12 -0.79 -0.26
N PRO A 20 -14.67 -1.06 0.99
CA PRO A 20 -13.29 -1.44 1.21
C PRO A 20 -13.02 -2.84 0.62
N LEU A 21 -11.74 -3.19 0.44
CA LEU A 21 -11.35 -4.54 0.02
C LEU A 21 -11.87 -5.57 1.03
N ARG A 22 -12.32 -6.74 0.57
CA ARG A 22 -12.62 -7.89 1.45
C ARG A 22 -11.66 -9.03 1.19
N ILE A 23 -11.35 -9.82 2.22
CA ILE A 23 -10.32 -10.88 2.21
C ILE A 23 -10.41 -11.82 0.99
N ALA A 24 -11.62 -12.28 0.66
CA ALA A 24 -11.82 -13.24 -0.43
C ALA A 24 -11.81 -12.63 -1.84
N TRP A 25 -11.77 -11.30 -1.98
CA TRP A 25 -11.96 -10.65 -3.28
C TRP A 25 -10.78 -10.87 -4.23
N LEU A 26 -9.54 -10.52 -3.82
CA LEU A 26 -8.36 -10.71 -4.67
C LEU A 26 -8.13 -12.19 -5.03
N PRO A 27 -8.22 -13.16 -4.09
CA PRO A 27 -8.17 -14.58 -4.41
C PRO A 27 -9.23 -15.02 -5.44
N LYS A 28 -10.47 -14.54 -5.33
CA LYS A 28 -11.54 -14.86 -6.29
C LYS A 28 -11.24 -14.30 -7.68
N ALA A 29 -10.80 -13.04 -7.76
CA ALA A 29 -10.41 -12.42 -9.03
C ALA A 29 -9.26 -13.20 -9.69
N ALA A 30 -8.21 -13.50 -8.93
CA ALA A 30 -7.04 -14.22 -9.43
C ALA A 30 -7.37 -15.62 -9.92
N LYS A 31 -8.23 -16.36 -9.19
CA LYS A 31 -8.74 -17.67 -9.63
C LYS A 31 -9.49 -17.55 -10.96
N GLY A 32 -10.44 -16.63 -11.07
CA GLY A 32 -11.23 -16.44 -12.29
C GLY A 32 -10.36 -16.11 -13.51
N LEU A 33 -9.42 -15.17 -13.35
CA LEU A 33 -8.47 -14.78 -14.39
C LEU A 33 -7.52 -15.91 -14.78
N SER A 34 -7.02 -16.69 -13.81
CA SER A 34 -6.13 -17.84 -14.06
C SER A 34 -6.82 -18.96 -14.82
N GLU A 35 -8.15 -19.03 -14.77
CA GLU A 35 -8.97 -19.99 -15.53
C GLU A 35 -9.40 -19.42 -16.89
N GLY A 36 -8.81 -18.30 -17.33
CA GLY A 36 -9.06 -17.68 -18.64
C GLY A 36 -10.38 -16.91 -18.74
N ARG A 37 -11.04 -16.61 -17.61
CA ARG A 37 -12.32 -15.88 -17.59
C ARG A 37 -12.08 -14.42 -17.26
N ASP A 38 -12.56 -13.50 -18.10
CA ASP A 38 -12.54 -12.06 -17.81
C ASP A 38 -13.65 -11.67 -16.80
N VAL A 39 -13.52 -12.19 -15.58
CA VAL A 39 -14.44 -11.97 -14.45
C VAL A 39 -14.43 -10.53 -13.95
N LEU A 40 -13.38 -9.77 -14.28
CA LEU A 40 -13.27 -8.37 -13.93
C LEU A 40 -13.89 -7.49 -15.00
N GLY A 41 -13.62 -7.71 -16.29
CA GLY A 41 -14.10 -6.89 -17.41
C GLY A 41 -15.57 -7.10 -17.74
N ASN A 42 -16.04 -8.35 -17.75
CA ASN A 42 -17.45 -8.68 -17.93
C ASN A 42 -18.16 -8.77 -16.58
N VAL A 43 -18.90 -7.72 -16.22
CA VAL A 43 -19.57 -7.62 -14.91
C VAL A 43 -20.58 -8.72 -14.68
N LEU A 44 -21.35 -9.13 -15.70
CA LEU A 44 -22.31 -10.24 -15.58
C LEU A 44 -21.60 -11.57 -15.32
N ALA A 45 -20.52 -11.84 -16.06
CA ALA A 45 -19.69 -13.01 -15.80
C ALA A 45 -19.08 -12.95 -14.40
N GLY A 46 -18.61 -11.79 -13.95
CA GLY A 46 -18.12 -11.58 -12.58
C GLY A 46 -19.19 -11.90 -11.53
N VAL A 47 -20.43 -11.44 -11.72
CA VAL A 47 -21.53 -11.72 -10.79
C VAL A 47 -21.76 -13.23 -10.64
N VAL A 48 -21.86 -13.95 -11.76
CA VAL A 48 -22.12 -15.39 -11.77
C VAL A 48 -20.93 -16.19 -11.24
N ASN A 49 -19.73 -15.90 -11.72
CA ASN A 49 -18.56 -16.73 -11.43
C ASN A 49 -17.91 -16.43 -10.08
N LEU A 50 -18.02 -15.20 -9.57
CA LEU A 50 -17.46 -14.79 -8.27
C LEU A 50 -18.48 -14.87 -7.13
N GLY A 51 -19.78 -14.97 -7.45
CA GLY A 51 -20.87 -14.91 -6.48
C GLY A 51 -20.90 -13.56 -5.76
N LEU A 52 -20.71 -12.46 -6.50
CA LEU A 52 -20.68 -11.09 -5.99
C LEU A 52 -21.76 -10.24 -6.65
N GLY A 53 -22.29 -9.25 -5.94
CA GLY A 53 -23.20 -8.27 -6.56
C GLY A 53 -22.48 -7.38 -7.58
N LYS A 54 -23.23 -6.77 -8.51
CA LYS A 54 -22.71 -5.89 -9.57
C LYS A 54 -21.68 -4.86 -9.05
N ASN A 55 -22.06 -4.06 -8.04
CA ASN A 55 -21.20 -3.00 -7.50
C ASN A 55 -19.94 -3.57 -6.80
N MET A 56 -20.04 -4.77 -6.24
CA MET A 56 -18.89 -5.45 -5.62
C MET A 56 -17.90 -5.94 -6.68
N VAL A 57 -18.37 -6.40 -7.85
CA VAL A 57 -17.50 -6.75 -8.97
C VAL A 57 -16.75 -5.52 -9.49
N GLU A 58 -17.43 -4.39 -9.62
CA GLU A 58 -16.81 -3.12 -10.02
C GLU A 58 -15.77 -2.64 -8.99
N ALA A 59 -16.09 -2.73 -7.69
CA ALA A 59 -15.15 -2.43 -6.61
C ALA A 59 -13.95 -3.38 -6.61
N LEU A 60 -14.16 -4.68 -6.83
CA LEU A 60 -13.09 -5.67 -6.93
C LEU A 60 -12.17 -5.38 -8.13
N ARG A 61 -12.72 -5.06 -9.30
CA ARG A 61 -11.91 -4.62 -10.45
C ARG A 61 -11.03 -3.43 -10.07
N CYS A 62 -11.61 -2.44 -9.38
CA CYS A 62 -10.88 -1.27 -8.92
C CYS A 62 -9.72 -1.63 -7.98
N TRP A 63 -9.96 -2.50 -7.00
CA TRP A 63 -8.94 -2.94 -6.04
C TRP A 63 -7.86 -3.81 -6.67
N ALA A 64 -8.23 -4.76 -7.54
CA ALA A 64 -7.25 -5.61 -8.23
C ALA A 64 -6.25 -4.78 -9.06
N ASP A 65 -6.73 -3.70 -9.67
CA ASP A 65 -5.91 -2.73 -10.40
C ASP A 65 -5.08 -1.84 -9.46
N ALA A 66 -5.71 -1.26 -8.44
CA ALA A 66 -5.06 -0.38 -7.45
C ALA A 66 -3.88 -1.04 -6.74
N TYR A 67 -4.06 -2.31 -6.39
CA TYR A 67 -3.03 -3.11 -5.72
C TYR A 67 -2.00 -3.70 -6.70
N GLY A 68 -2.18 -3.49 -8.01
CA GLY A 68 -1.30 -4.03 -9.05
C GLY A 68 -1.33 -5.56 -9.14
N VAL A 69 -2.45 -6.19 -8.77
CA VAL A 69 -2.66 -7.64 -8.87
C VAL A 69 -3.14 -8.02 -10.26
N ALA A 70 -3.96 -7.19 -10.89
CA ALA A 70 -4.43 -7.37 -12.25
C ALA A 70 -4.29 -6.06 -13.02
N CYS A 71 -4.18 -6.16 -14.35
CA CYS A 71 -4.18 -5.01 -15.23
C CYS A 71 -5.04 -5.30 -16.47
N ARG A 72 -5.44 -4.24 -17.17
CA ARG A 72 -6.14 -4.35 -18.44
C ARG A 72 -5.12 -4.56 -19.57
N GLY A 73 -5.14 -5.74 -20.19
CA GLY A 73 -4.43 -6.06 -21.41
C GLY A 73 -5.30 -5.86 -22.66
N GLU A 74 -4.78 -6.28 -23.82
CA GLU A 74 -5.49 -6.19 -25.10
C GLU A 74 -6.74 -7.07 -25.15
N ALA A 75 -6.65 -8.29 -24.63
CA ALA A 75 -7.73 -9.29 -24.65
C ALA A 75 -8.69 -9.22 -23.45
N GLY A 76 -8.52 -8.25 -22.54
CA GLY A 76 -9.30 -8.14 -21.31
C GLY A 76 -8.43 -7.97 -20.06
N TRP A 77 -9.01 -8.20 -18.89
CA TRP A 77 -8.22 -8.20 -17.65
C TRP A 77 -7.38 -9.46 -17.53
N GLN A 78 -6.17 -9.30 -17.00
CA GLN A 78 -5.25 -10.39 -16.72
C GLN A 78 -4.45 -10.12 -15.45
N LEU A 79 -3.90 -11.17 -14.84
CA LEU A 79 -3.00 -11.00 -13.70
C LEU A 79 -1.70 -10.33 -14.15
N THR A 80 -1.17 -9.44 -13.30
CA THR A 80 0.20 -8.95 -13.45
C THR A 80 1.20 -10.06 -13.14
N PRO A 81 2.49 -9.93 -13.51
CA PRO A 81 3.51 -10.90 -13.11
C PRO A 81 3.56 -11.13 -11.59
N GLU A 82 3.40 -10.07 -10.80
CA GLU A 82 3.34 -10.15 -9.34
C GLU A 82 2.03 -10.77 -8.84
N GLY A 83 0.89 -10.39 -9.42
CA GLY A 83 -0.41 -10.98 -9.10
C GLY A 83 -0.45 -12.48 -9.40
N GLN A 84 0.15 -12.91 -10.51
CA GLN A 84 0.32 -14.33 -10.84
C GLN A 84 1.25 -15.04 -9.86
N ALA A 85 2.35 -14.40 -9.45
CA ALA A 85 3.31 -14.99 -8.51
C ALA A 85 2.74 -15.14 -7.09
N ILE A 86 1.86 -14.23 -6.66
CA ILE A 86 1.26 -14.26 -5.31
C ILE A 86 -0.01 -15.09 -5.30
N PHE A 87 -0.96 -14.83 -6.21
CA PHE A 87 -2.31 -15.38 -6.16
C PHE A 87 -2.62 -16.46 -7.20
N GLY A 88 -1.67 -16.76 -8.09
CA GLY A 88 -1.85 -17.79 -9.11
C GLY A 88 -2.03 -19.20 -8.51
N PRO A 89 -2.26 -20.23 -9.35
CA PRO A 89 -2.50 -21.60 -8.87
C PRO A 89 -1.38 -22.19 -8.01
N LYS A 90 -0.13 -21.75 -8.25
CA LYS A 90 1.07 -22.07 -7.46
C LYS A 90 1.65 -20.82 -6.78
N GLY A 91 0.80 -19.84 -6.50
CA GLY A 91 1.21 -18.56 -5.94
C GLY A 91 1.68 -18.69 -4.49
N TYR A 92 2.49 -17.74 -4.04
CA TYR A 92 3.07 -17.74 -2.69
C TYR A 92 2.02 -17.59 -1.59
N ASP A 93 0.94 -16.84 -1.85
CA ASP A 93 -0.13 -16.57 -0.89
C ASP A 93 -1.48 -16.49 -1.62
N ARG A 94 -1.95 -17.64 -2.08
CA ARG A 94 -3.15 -17.77 -2.90
C ARG A 94 -4.42 -17.22 -2.22
N TYR A 95 -4.47 -17.26 -0.90
CA TYR A 95 -5.68 -16.99 -0.12
C TYR A 95 -5.63 -15.68 0.68
N LEU A 96 -4.55 -14.89 0.53
CA LEU A 96 -4.32 -13.63 1.25
C LEU A 96 -4.19 -13.84 2.77
N GLU A 97 -3.48 -14.89 3.18
CA GLU A 97 -3.30 -15.26 4.58
C GLU A 97 -1.98 -14.75 5.17
N ASP A 98 -1.01 -14.42 4.32
CA ASP A 98 0.30 -13.93 4.75
C ASP A 98 0.26 -12.41 5.00
N THR A 99 0.72 -12.01 6.19
CA THR A 99 0.81 -10.60 6.57
C THR A 99 1.83 -9.83 5.71
N GLN A 100 2.87 -10.49 5.17
CA GLN A 100 3.77 -9.88 4.20
C GLN A 100 3.02 -9.42 2.94
N THR A 101 2.05 -10.21 2.48
CA THR A 101 1.22 -9.86 1.32
C THR A 101 0.40 -8.60 1.61
N LEU A 102 -0.17 -8.47 2.81
CA LEU A 102 -0.93 -7.28 3.20
C LEU A 102 -0.05 -6.02 3.23
N TRP A 103 1.15 -6.11 3.79
CA TRP A 103 2.11 -4.99 3.76
C TRP A 103 2.56 -4.66 2.33
N TRP A 104 2.76 -5.66 1.48
CA TRP A 104 3.04 -5.47 0.06
C TRP A 104 1.87 -4.77 -0.66
N LEU A 105 0.63 -5.19 -0.44
CA LEU A 105 -0.55 -4.51 -1.00
C LEU A 105 -0.63 -3.05 -0.54
N HIS A 106 -0.37 -2.77 0.74
CA HIS A 106 -0.33 -1.40 1.27
C HIS A 106 0.75 -0.57 0.56
N TRP A 107 1.95 -1.13 0.39
CA TRP A 107 3.02 -0.50 -0.38
C TRP A 107 2.57 -0.19 -1.81
N LYS A 108 1.96 -1.15 -2.51
CA LYS A 108 1.55 -1.00 -3.92
C LYS A 108 0.55 0.13 -4.12
N ILE A 109 -0.51 0.19 -3.32
CA ILE A 109 -1.54 1.24 -3.46
C ILE A 109 -1.00 2.63 -3.09
N ALA A 110 -0.07 2.71 -2.14
CA ALA A 110 0.48 3.98 -1.66
C ALA A 110 1.64 4.51 -2.52
N THR A 111 2.23 3.68 -3.39
CA THR A 111 3.38 4.06 -4.24
C THR A 111 3.07 4.04 -5.73
N GLN A 112 1.80 3.84 -6.11
CA GLN A 112 1.38 3.83 -7.51
C GLN A 112 1.68 5.17 -8.20
N GLU A 113 2.36 5.14 -9.34
CA GLU A 113 2.69 6.38 -10.07
C GLU A 113 1.51 6.90 -10.90
N LYS A 114 0.86 5.99 -11.65
CA LYS A 114 -0.25 6.32 -12.55
C LYS A 114 -1.58 6.02 -11.88
N GLY A 115 -2.48 6.99 -11.80
CA GLY A 115 -3.80 6.75 -11.22
C GLY A 115 -3.78 6.68 -9.69
N ARG A 116 -2.91 7.47 -9.03
CA ARG A 116 -2.77 7.52 -7.55
C ARG A 116 -4.13 7.58 -6.87
N PHE A 117 -4.38 6.70 -5.91
CA PHE A 117 -5.58 6.79 -5.10
C PHE A 117 -5.54 8.04 -4.24
N PHE A 118 -6.50 8.93 -4.47
CA PHE A 118 -6.48 10.28 -3.90
C PHE A 118 -6.31 10.30 -2.37
N ALA A 119 -7.13 9.54 -1.65
CA ALA A 119 -7.06 9.47 -0.19
C ALA A 119 -5.74 8.85 0.31
N TRP A 120 -5.21 7.84 -0.40
CA TRP A 120 -3.95 7.19 -0.04
C TRP A 120 -2.76 8.13 -0.22
N GLU A 121 -2.71 8.84 -1.34
CA GLU A 121 -1.67 9.83 -1.58
C GLU A 121 -1.68 10.92 -0.50
N LEU A 122 -2.85 11.49 -0.21
CA LEU A 122 -2.92 12.55 0.78
C LEU A 122 -2.60 12.05 2.20
N LEU A 123 -3.11 10.89 2.61
CA LEU A 123 -3.00 10.45 4.00
C LEU A 123 -1.73 9.65 4.33
N PHE A 124 -1.12 8.94 3.37
CA PHE A 124 0.14 8.23 3.62
C PHE A 124 1.37 8.99 3.11
N ASN A 125 1.28 9.69 1.97
CA ASN A 125 2.46 10.39 1.42
C ASN A 125 2.59 11.85 1.86
N ARG A 126 1.50 12.51 2.26
CA ARG A 126 1.51 13.98 2.45
C ARG A 126 1.03 14.45 3.82
N TRP A 127 0.30 13.63 4.56
CA TRP A 127 -0.12 13.96 5.92
C TRP A 127 1.04 13.76 6.90
N ASN A 128 1.45 14.83 7.57
CA ASN A 128 2.61 14.81 8.48
C ASN A 128 2.22 14.64 9.95
N ASP A 129 1.00 15.04 10.33
CA ASP A 129 0.58 14.99 11.72
C ASP A 129 0.32 13.53 12.16
N PRO A 130 0.69 13.15 13.40
CA PRO A 130 0.49 11.79 13.90
C PRO A 130 -1.00 11.45 14.12
N THR A 131 -1.85 12.48 14.23
CA THR A 131 -3.28 12.38 14.45
C THR A 131 -4.05 13.13 13.36
N PHE A 132 -5.34 12.81 13.23
CA PHE A 132 -6.24 13.49 12.32
C PHE A 132 -7.70 13.36 12.78
N THR A 133 -8.54 14.27 12.28
CA THR A 133 -9.99 14.21 12.42
C THR A 133 -10.64 14.22 11.03
N ALA A 134 -11.92 13.83 10.97
CA ALA A 134 -12.66 13.85 9.70
C ALA A 134 -12.73 15.27 9.12
N SER A 135 -13.01 16.29 9.94
CA SER A 135 -13.10 17.68 9.49
C SER A 135 -11.80 18.17 8.85
N ALA A 136 -10.66 17.94 9.49
CA ALA A 136 -9.34 18.36 9.02
C ALA A 136 -8.96 17.66 7.70
N VAL A 137 -9.23 16.35 7.60
CA VAL A 137 -8.97 15.57 6.39
C VAL A 137 -9.84 16.05 5.22
N LEU A 138 -11.13 16.29 5.45
CA LEU A 138 -12.04 16.75 4.41
C LEU A 138 -11.67 18.15 3.89
N ALA A 139 -11.22 19.05 4.78
CA ALA A 139 -10.70 20.36 4.38
C ALA A 139 -9.44 20.22 3.51
N ALA A 140 -8.50 19.34 3.88
CA ALA A 140 -7.31 19.06 3.08
C ALA A 140 -7.65 18.44 1.73
N PHE A 141 -8.61 17.51 1.69
CA PHE A 141 -9.09 16.89 0.46
C PHE A 141 -9.74 17.92 -0.47
N ALA A 142 -10.61 18.80 0.04
CA ALA A 142 -11.24 19.85 -0.75
C ALA A 142 -10.21 20.79 -1.39
N LYS A 143 -9.21 21.22 -0.58
CA LYS A 143 -8.13 22.09 -1.04
C LYS A 143 -7.30 21.44 -2.15
N GLU A 144 -6.92 20.18 -2.00
CA GLU A 144 -6.14 19.48 -3.01
C GLU A 144 -6.97 19.20 -4.27
N ALA A 145 -8.21 18.77 -4.14
CA ALA A 145 -9.08 18.47 -5.29
C ALA A 145 -9.26 19.73 -6.17
N ALA A 146 -9.48 20.89 -5.54
CA ALA A 146 -9.53 22.18 -6.22
C ALA A 146 -8.20 22.52 -6.92
N ARG A 147 -7.05 22.30 -6.25
CA ARG A 147 -5.70 22.51 -6.83
C ARG A 147 -5.46 21.64 -8.07
N SER A 148 -5.97 20.42 -8.09
CA SER A 148 -5.85 19.48 -9.21
C SER A 148 -6.87 19.72 -10.33
N GLY A 149 -7.62 20.82 -10.29
CA GLY A 149 -8.59 21.17 -11.31
C GLY A 149 -9.88 20.36 -11.28
N ARG A 150 -10.17 19.66 -10.17
CA ARG A 150 -11.39 18.85 -10.01
C ARG A 150 -12.10 19.20 -8.71
N SER A 151 -13.15 20.02 -8.80
CA SER A 151 -14.03 20.25 -7.64
C SER A 151 -14.87 19.00 -7.36
N LEU A 152 -14.73 18.45 -6.16
CA LEU A 152 -15.54 17.32 -5.68
C LEU A 152 -16.58 17.84 -4.69
N SER A 153 -17.77 17.23 -4.70
CA SER A 153 -18.78 17.48 -3.68
C SER A 153 -18.33 16.96 -2.31
N GLU A 154 -18.88 17.53 -1.24
CA GLU A 154 -18.64 17.07 0.13
C GLU A 154 -18.95 15.58 0.30
N ILE A 155 -19.99 15.09 -0.37
CA ILE A 155 -20.37 13.66 -0.36
C ILE A 155 -19.24 12.81 -0.94
N SER A 156 -18.68 13.18 -2.10
CA SER A 156 -17.59 12.43 -2.73
C SER A 156 -16.30 12.46 -1.89
N LEU A 157 -15.97 13.63 -1.32
CA LEU A 157 -14.83 13.78 -0.40
C LEU A 157 -14.99 12.86 0.81
N LYS A 158 -16.20 12.85 1.41
CA LYS A 158 -16.55 11.98 2.52
C LYS A 158 -16.46 10.51 2.16
N GLN A 159 -16.94 10.11 0.98
CA GLN A 159 -16.83 8.73 0.52
C GLN A 159 -15.38 8.25 0.39
N HIS A 160 -14.46 9.11 -0.09
CA HIS A 160 -13.04 8.77 -0.14
C HIS A 160 -12.45 8.59 1.26
N TYR A 161 -12.76 9.50 2.19
CA TYR A 161 -12.33 9.40 3.57
C TYR A 161 -12.88 8.15 4.25
N ASP A 162 -14.19 7.89 4.15
CA ASP A 162 -14.85 6.76 4.79
C ASP A 162 -14.29 5.41 4.31
N VAL A 163 -14.05 5.27 3.00
CA VAL A 163 -13.47 4.03 2.44
C VAL A 163 -12.04 3.83 2.90
N TRP A 164 -11.22 4.90 2.89
CA TRP A 164 -9.86 4.83 3.40
C TRP A 164 -9.84 4.43 4.88
N LEU A 165 -10.69 5.07 5.69
CA LEU A 165 -10.76 4.80 7.13
C LEU A 165 -11.21 3.37 7.40
N ARG A 166 -12.28 2.89 6.75
CA ARG A 166 -12.75 1.49 6.86
C ARG A 166 -11.76 0.47 6.31
N THR A 167 -10.83 0.88 5.46
CA THR A 167 -9.78 -0.01 4.97
C THR A 167 -8.75 -0.30 6.05
N TYR A 168 -8.39 0.68 6.89
CA TYR A 168 -7.28 0.59 7.85
C TYR A 168 -7.66 0.59 9.32
N CYS A 169 -8.86 1.05 9.65
CA CYS A 169 -9.35 1.11 11.02
C CYS A 169 -10.56 0.18 11.15
N PRO A 170 -10.47 -0.86 12.01
CA PRO A 170 -11.64 -1.69 12.29
C PRO A 170 -12.73 -0.85 12.99
N PRO A 171 -14.01 -1.19 12.82
CA PRO A 171 -15.08 -0.60 13.61
C PRO A 171 -14.83 -0.82 15.12
N ARG A 172 -15.20 0.16 15.95
CA ARG A 172 -15.08 0.03 17.42
C ARG A 172 -15.85 -1.21 17.88
N GLY A 173 -15.17 -2.13 18.57
CA GLY A 173 -15.77 -3.37 19.10
C GLY A 173 -15.89 -4.53 18.11
N SER A 174 -15.49 -4.35 16.83
CA SER A 174 -15.40 -5.47 15.88
C SER A 174 -14.15 -6.30 16.16
N ARG A 175 -14.31 -7.62 16.20
CA ARG A 175 -13.18 -8.55 16.03
C ARG A 175 -12.97 -8.78 14.55
N LEU A 176 -11.75 -8.48 14.08
CA LEU A 176 -11.35 -8.68 12.69
C LEU A 176 -11.71 -10.12 12.25
N GLY A 177 -12.57 -10.22 11.24
CA GLY A 177 -12.90 -11.48 10.59
C GLY A 177 -14.15 -12.22 11.09
N GLU A 178 -14.86 -11.75 12.13
CA GLU A 178 -16.09 -12.43 12.58
C GLU A 178 -17.22 -12.36 11.53
N ASP A 179 -17.34 -11.25 10.79
CA ASP A 179 -18.36 -11.09 9.74
C ASP A 179 -17.80 -11.13 8.30
N GLY A 180 -16.48 -11.19 8.11
CA GLY A 180 -15.84 -11.13 6.78
C GLY A 180 -16.13 -9.86 5.96
N LEU A 181 -16.77 -8.85 6.59
CA LEU A 181 -17.11 -7.56 6.01
C LEU A 181 -15.99 -6.54 6.16
N ASP A 182 -15.12 -6.74 7.15
CA ASP A 182 -13.98 -5.87 7.42
C ASP A 182 -12.85 -6.07 6.40
N SER A 183 -12.11 -4.99 6.18
CA SER A 183 -10.95 -5.03 5.31
C SER A 183 -9.81 -5.83 5.93
N PRO A 184 -9.14 -6.72 5.18
CA PRO A 184 -7.97 -7.41 5.69
C PRO A 184 -6.82 -6.44 6.02
N MET A 185 -6.80 -5.26 5.39
CA MET A 185 -5.78 -4.23 5.63
C MET A 185 -5.87 -3.61 7.04
N ALA A 186 -7.01 -3.76 7.73
CA ALA A 186 -7.17 -3.27 9.10
C ALA A 186 -6.31 -4.07 10.11
N SER A 187 -5.92 -5.31 9.76
CA SER A 187 -5.01 -6.13 10.59
C SER A 187 -3.59 -5.56 10.65
N LEU A 188 -3.20 -4.69 9.70
CA LEU A 188 -1.91 -4.00 9.73
C LEU A 188 -1.78 -3.04 10.92
N GLY A 189 -2.90 -2.66 11.55
CA GLY A 189 -2.92 -1.81 12.74
C GLY A 189 -2.35 -0.41 12.52
N LEU A 190 -2.32 0.06 11.26
CA LEU A 190 -1.76 1.35 10.84
C LEU A 190 -2.53 2.57 11.35
N VAL A 191 -3.84 2.42 11.60
CA VAL A 191 -4.73 3.51 12.04
C VAL A 191 -5.55 3.02 13.23
N ARG A 192 -5.65 3.85 14.28
CA ARG A 192 -6.40 3.53 15.50
C ARG A 192 -7.21 4.73 15.96
N ALA A 193 -8.30 4.47 16.68
CA ALA A 193 -9.02 5.52 17.40
C ALA A 193 -8.15 6.01 18.57
N ALA A 194 -8.01 7.34 18.71
CA ALA A 194 -7.12 7.98 19.67
C ALA A 194 -7.86 8.88 20.68
N GLY A 195 -9.19 9.00 20.56
CA GLY A 195 -10.02 9.79 21.48
C GLY A 195 -11.10 10.56 20.73
N GLU A 196 -11.51 11.69 21.31
CA GLU A 196 -12.45 12.63 20.72
C GLU A 196 -11.95 14.05 20.94
N LEU A 197 -12.13 14.89 19.93
CA LEU A 197 -11.88 16.31 19.99
C LEU A 197 -13.22 17.00 20.23
N GLU A 198 -13.27 17.86 21.23
CA GLU A 198 -14.41 18.73 21.49
C GLU A 198 -14.01 20.16 21.13
N ASP A 199 -14.69 20.72 20.13
CA ASP A 199 -14.48 22.10 19.69
C ASP A 199 -15.84 22.77 19.46
N VAL A 200 -16.07 23.90 20.13
CA VAL A 200 -17.32 24.70 20.09
C VAL A 200 -18.61 23.85 20.11
N GLY A 201 -18.72 22.90 21.04
CA GLY A 201 -19.91 22.04 21.20
C GLY A 201 -20.07 20.93 20.14
N ARG A 202 -19.08 20.76 19.25
CA ARG A 202 -19.00 19.65 18.31
C ARG A 202 -17.96 18.64 18.82
N ARG A 203 -18.41 17.38 18.98
CA ARG A 203 -17.53 16.25 19.27
C ARG A 203 -17.24 15.48 17.99
N GLU A 204 -15.98 15.24 17.70
CA GLU A 204 -15.59 14.36 16.60
C GLU A 204 -14.48 13.37 17.02
N PRO A 205 -14.48 12.15 16.48
CA PRO A 205 -13.45 11.16 16.80
C PRO A 205 -12.09 11.60 16.25
N VAL A 206 -11.06 11.43 17.08
CA VAL A 206 -9.65 11.56 16.69
C VAL A 206 -9.11 10.18 16.37
N TYR A 207 -8.35 10.09 15.28
CA TYR A 207 -7.60 8.90 14.90
C TYR A 207 -6.11 9.20 14.91
N SER A 208 -5.29 8.16 15.08
CA SER A 208 -3.84 8.25 15.03
C SER A 208 -3.24 7.20 14.11
N PHE A 209 -2.09 7.53 13.53
CA PHE A 209 -1.24 6.55 12.86
C PHE A 209 -0.42 5.77 13.89
N ASP A 210 -0.21 4.47 13.64
CA ASP A 210 0.74 3.68 14.41
C ASP A 210 2.16 4.02 14.00
N LEU A 211 2.91 4.62 14.92
CA LEU A 211 4.33 4.96 14.77
C LEU A 211 5.24 3.97 15.50
N ALA A 212 4.71 2.81 15.94
CA ALA A 212 5.51 1.78 16.59
C ALA A 212 6.39 1.02 15.59
N PRO A 213 7.42 0.29 16.05
CA PRO A 213 8.22 -0.53 15.16
C PRO A 213 7.39 -1.59 14.42
N LYS A 214 7.58 -1.71 13.11
CA LYS A 214 6.82 -2.60 12.22
C LYS A 214 7.46 -3.98 12.15
N ARG A 215 7.50 -4.66 13.30
CA ARG A 215 8.11 -6.00 13.46
C ARG A 215 7.55 -7.05 12.49
N ALA A 216 6.28 -6.91 12.09
CA ALA A 216 5.65 -7.79 11.12
C ALA A 216 6.21 -7.65 9.69
N ILE A 217 6.92 -6.57 9.34
CA ILE A 217 7.56 -6.42 8.03
C ILE A 217 8.88 -7.18 8.04
N SER A 218 9.00 -8.22 7.22
CA SER A 218 10.26 -8.97 7.10
C SER A 218 11.38 -8.11 6.48
N GLN A 219 12.63 -8.49 6.68
CA GLN A 219 13.75 -7.81 6.02
C GLN A 219 13.69 -7.94 4.50
N ALA A 220 13.22 -9.08 3.98
CA ALA A 220 13.04 -9.28 2.55
C ALA A 220 11.99 -8.33 1.96
N LEU A 221 10.87 -8.10 2.66
CA LEU A 221 9.85 -7.15 2.23
C LEU A 221 10.34 -5.70 2.29
N PHE A 222 11.00 -5.32 3.40
CA PHE A 222 11.62 -4.00 3.50
C PHE A 222 12.61 -3.74 2.36
N ARG A 223 13.48 -4.72 2.08
CA ARG A 223 14.45 -4.69 0.96
C ARG A 223 13.76 -4.55 -0.38
N TYR A 224 12.71 -5.33 -0.63
CA TYR A 224 11.91 -5.24 -1.87
C TYR A 224 11.40 -3.81 -2.08
N CYS A 225 10.76 -3.23 -1.06
CA CYS A 225 10.15 -1.90 -1.14
C CYS A 225 11.20 -0.80 -1.29
N LEU A 226 12.30 -0.85 -0.53
CA LEU A 226 13.39 0.10 -0.63
C LEU A 226 13.98 0.13 -2.05
N MET A 227 14.26 -1.04 -2.63
CA MET A 227 14.81 -1.13 -3.98
C MET A 227 13.81 -0.66 -5.03
N ALA A 228 12.52 -0.99 -4.89
CA ALA A 228 11.47 -0.55 -5.81
C ALA A 228 11.32 0.98 -5.80
N TRP A 229 11.33 1.60 -4.61
CA TRP A 229 11.29 3.05 -4.47
C TRP A 229 12.53 3.73 -5.05
N TRP A 230 13.71 3.15 -4.83
CA TRP A 230 14.95 3.69 -5.39
C TRP A 230 14.97 3.62 -6.92
N GLU A 231 14.53 2.50 -7.51
CA GLU A 231 14.43 2.34 -8.97
C GLU A 231 13.43 3.32 -9.61
N ALA A 232 12.35 3.68 -8.92
CA ALA A 232 11.36 4.66 -9.39
C ALA A 232 11.91 6.10 -9.47
N ARG A 233 13.03 6.41 -8.81
CA ARG A 233 13.67 7.74 -8.79
C ARG A 233 14.69 7.92 -9.92
N ASP A 234 14.33 7.49 -11.13
CA ASP A 234 15.15 7.49 -12.35
C ASP A 234 16.41 6.60 -12.33
N GLY A 235 16.63 5.84 -11.25
CA GLY A 235 17.52 4.65 -11.22
C GLY A 235 19.00 4.87 -11.53
N SER A 236 19.43 6.07 -11.95
CA SER A 236 20.80 6.43 -12.29
C SER A 236 21.64 6.71 -11.05
N GLU A 237 21.02 7.32 -10.04
CA GLU A 237 21.69 7.71 -8.81
C GLU A 237 22.14 6.49 -8.00
N GLU A 238 23.45 6.38 -7.79
CA GLU A 238 24.06 5.34 -6.96
C GLU A 238 23.94 5.63 -5.47
N THR A 239 23.57 6.86 -5.10
CA THR A 239 23.46 7.28 -3.70
C THR A 239 22.14 7.96 -3.43
N VAL A 240 21.58 7.72 -2.24
CA VAL A 240 20.37 8.39 -1.76
C VAL A 240 20.57 8.83 -0.32
N PRO A 241 20.24 10.07 0.05
CA PRO A 241 20.32 10.52 1.43
C PRO A 241 19.47 9.66 2.37
N PHE A 242 19.96 9.38 3.59
CA PHE A 242 19.18 8.61 4.57
C PHE A 242 17.83 9.28 4.90
N HIS A 243 17.80 10.61 4.99
CA HIS A 243 16.58 11.36 5.27
C HIS A 243 15.48 11.15 4.20
N ASP A 244 15.85 10.88 2.95
CA ASP A 244 14.91 10.57 1.87
C ASP A 244 14.29 9.18 2.06
N VAL A 245 15.03 8.22 2.63
CA VAL A 245 14.45 6.91 2.98
C VAL A 245 13.46 7.04 4.15
N VAL A 246 13.76 7.93 5.10
CA VAL A 246 12.91 8.18 6.27
C VAL A 246 11.62 8.91 5.90
N SER A 247 11.73 9.97 5.10
CA SER A 247 10.63 10.92 4.90
C SER A 247 10.47 11.42 3.47
N GLY A 248 11.21 10.90 2.50
CA GLY A 248 11.02 11.24 1.10
C GLY A 248 9.62 10.83 0.58
N PRO A 249 9.13 11.45 -0.50
CA PRO A 249 7.89 11.02 -1.16
C PRO A 249 7.95 9.54 -1.55
N GLY A 250 6.91 8.78 -1.21
CA GLY A 250 6.83 7.34 -1.49
C GLY A 250 7.85 6.47 -0.75
N SER A 251 8.63 7.01 0.19
CA SER A 251 9.72 6.27 0.83
C SER A 251 9.21 5.18 1.79
N PRO A 252 9.99 4.12 2.03
CA PRO A 252 9.63 3.09 3.01
C PRO A 252 9.30 3.65 4.39
N GLY A 253 10.08 4.62 4.89
CA GLY A 253 9.84 5.23 6.20
C GLY A 253 8.49 5.94 6.28
N ARG A 254 8.15 6.69 5.24
CA ARG A 254 6.90 7.42 5.15
C ARG A 254 5.70 6.51 4.96
N ILE A 255 5.74 5.60 3.99
CA ILE A 255 4.63 4.71 3.67
C ILE A 255 4.32 3.79 4.85
N PHE A 256 5.33 3.14 5.42
CA PHE A 256 5.12 2.24 6.54
C PHE A 256 4.98 2.94 7.88
N ARG A 257 5.13 4.28 7.94
CA ARG A 257 5.18 5.05 9.19
C ARG A 257 6.19 4.43 10.18
N MET A 258 7.35 4.05 9.64
CA MET A 258 8.37 3.30 10.37
C MET A 258 9.28 4.28 11.14
N PRO A 259 9.61 4.02 12.42
CA PRO A 259 10.57 4.82 13.17
C PRO A 259 11.94 4.89 12.49
N GLU A 260 12.59 6.04 12.58
CA GLU A 260 13.95 6.22 12.06
C GLU A 260 14.95 5.22 12.65
N SER A 261 14.83 4.90 13.94
CA SER A 261 15.68 3.91 14.60
C SER A 261 15.54 2.51 14.02
N GLU A 262 14.33 2.10 13.64
CA GLU A 262 14.10 0.80 12.98
C GLU A 262 14.65 0.83 11.56
N LEU A 263 14.42 1.90 10.79
CA LEU A 263 14.97 2.05 9.43
C LEU A 263 16.48 1.93 9.43
N ARG A 264 17.15 2.60 10.38
CA ARG A 264 18.60 2.52 10.56
C ARG A 264 19.05 1.08 10.80
N SER A 265 18.44 0.40 11.78
CA SER A 265 18.78 -0.99 12.11
C SER A 265 18.59 -1.94 10.92
N ARG A 266 17.50 -1.75 10.16
CA ARG A 266 17.23 -2.56 8.96
C ARG A 266 18.26 -2.33 7.86
N LEU A 267 18.66 -1.08 7.62
CA LEU A 267 19.69 -0.73 6.63
C LEU A 267 21.07 -1.26 7.00
N GLU A 268 21.45 -1.16 8.28
CA GLU A 268 22.71 -1.75 8.79
C GLU A 268 22.74 -3.26 8.54
N MET A 269 21.62 -3.95 8.77
CA MET A 269 21.51 -5.38 8.51
C MET A 269 21.61 -5.72 7.00
N LEU A 270 21.00 -4.92 6.13
CA LEU A 270 21.15 -5.09 4.67
C LEU A 270 22.60 -4.94 4.21
N GLY A 271 23.34 -4.00 4.81
CA GLY A 271 24.76 -3.81 4.53
C GLY A 271 25.65 -4.99 4.91
N ARG A 272 25.24 -5.80 5.90
CA ARG A 272 25.98 -6.97 6.37
C ARG A 272 25.72 -8.23 5.55
N VAL A 273 24.48 -8.43 5.09
CA VAL A 273 24.03 -9.70 4.49
C VAL A 273 24.18 -9.69 2.97
N ASP A 274 23.59 -8.70 2.30
CA ASP A 274 23.42 -8.74 0.84
C ASP A 274 24.47 -7.92 0.10
N GLY A 275 25.06 -6.93 0.78
CA GLY A 275 26.14 -6.10 0.27
C GLY A 275 25.79 -5.22 -0.91
N GLU A 276 24.52 -5.17 -1.35
CA GLU A 276 24.00 -4.38 -2.48
C GLU A 276 23.70 -2.92 -2.11
N ILE A 277 23.42 -2.69 -0.83
CA ILE A 277 23.12 -1.40 -0.24
C ILE A 277 24.01 -1.25 0.99
N GLN A 278 24.75 -0.14 1.07
CA GLN A 278 25.58 0.19 2.21
C GLN A 278 25.17 1.53 2.79
N LEU A 279 25.00 1.60 4.11
CA LEU A 279 24.89 2.87 4.81
C LEU A 279 26.29 3.45 4.99
N VAL A 280 26.54 4.61 4.42
CA VAL A 280 27.81 5.34 4.49
C VAL A 280 27.58 6.60 5.32
N GLU A 281 28.46 6.81 6.31
CA GLU A 281 28.47 8.00 7.15
C GLU A 281 29.75 8.79 6.87
N SER A 282 29.62 10.08 6.52
CA SER A 282 30.75 10.98 6.32
C SER A 282 30.37 12.39 6.74
N LEU A 283 31.19 13.05 7.55
CA LEU A 283 31.08 14.48 7.89
C LEU A 283 29.64 14.94 8.21
N ASN A 284 28.96 14.21 9.12
CA ASN A 284 27.57 14.44 9.55
C ASN A 284 26.48 14.21 8.49
N GLN A 285 26.81 13.60 7.35
CA GLN A 285 25.84 13.17 6.35
C GLN A 285 25.77 11.64 6.31
N GLN A 286 24.55 11.14 6.31
CA GLN A 286 24.27 9.72 6.15
C GLN A 286 23.61 9.50 4.80
N GLN A 287 24.16 8.57 4.03
CA GLN A 287 23.65 8.23 2.71
C GLN A 287 23.69 6.72 2.52
N LEU A 288 22.72 6.20 1.79
CA LEU A 288 22.77 4.86 1.27
C LEU A 288 23.53 4.90 -0.04
N ARG A 289 24.42 3.93 -0.26
CA ARG A 289 25.10 3.69 -1.52
C ARG A 289 24.68 2.34 -2.09
N ARG A 290 24.20 2.34 -3.33
CA ARG A 290 23.99 1.14 -4.13
C ARG A 290 25.32 0.69 -4.71
N THR A 291 25.81 -0.46 -4.27
CA THR A 291 27.12 -1.01 -4.65
C THR A 291 27.05 -1.93 -5.86
N ARG A 292 25.87 -2.50 -6.13
CA ARG A 292 25.59 -3.45 -7.20
C ARG A 292 24.21 -3.20 -7.78
N LYS A 293 23.99 -3.67 -9.00
CA LYS A 293 22.65 -3.65 -9.62
C LYS A 293 21.68 -4.50 -8.79
N PHE A 294 20.48 -3.97 -8.54
CA PHE A 294 19.48 -4.71 -7.79
C PHE A 294 19.01 -5.96 -8.54
N PRO A 295 18.67 -7.05 -7.82
CA PRO A 295 18.11 -8.23 -8.46
C PRO A 295 16.78 -7.94 -9.16
N PRO A 296 16.41 -8.71 -10.20
CA PRO A 296 15.11 -8.54 -10.86
C PRO A 296 13.93 -8.60 -9.87
N ALA A 297 12.88 -7.82 -10.14
CA ALA A 297 11.69 -7.72 -9.28
C ALA A 297 11.12 -9.09 -8.88
N LYS A 298 11.06 -10.05 -9.83
CA LYS A 298 10.62 -11.43 -9.57
C LYS A 298 11.43 -12.14 -8.48
N ARG A 299 12.75 -11.97 -8.44
CA ARG A 299 13.62 -12.60 -7.42
C ARG A 299 13.45 -11.91 -6.07
N ARG A 300 13.32 -10.58 -6.05
CA ARG A 300 13.03 -9.81 -4.84
C ARG A 300 11.69 -10.22 -4.23
N LEU A 301 10.66 -10.37 -5.07
CA LEU A 301 9.33 -10.81 -4.65
C LEU A 301 9.35 -12.22 -4.07
N ALA A 302 10.04 -13.16 -4.73
CA ALA A 302 10.18 -14.53 -4.25
C ALA A 302 10.85 -14.59 -2.86
N ALA A 303 11.83 -13.71 -2.60
CA ALA A 303 12.53 -13.67 -1.32
C ALA A 303 11.63 -13.26 -0.14
N ILE A 304 10.52 -12.56 -0.37
CA ILE A 304 9.55 -12.20 0.68
C ILE A 304 8.93 -13.45 1.31
N TYR A 305 8.72 -14.50 0.50
CA TYR A 305 8.02 -15.73 0.89
C TYR A 305 8.97 -16.92 1.02
N ALA A 306 10.27 -16.70 0.88
CA ALA A 306 11.26 -17.72 1.22
C ALA A 306 11.20 -17.90 2.74
N ARG A 307 10.69 -19.06 3.20
CA ARG A 307 10.75 -19.39 4.62
C ARG A 307 12.21 -19.31 5.07
N ASP A 308 12.48 -18.56 6.12
CA ASP A 308 13.80 -18.58 6.74
C ASP A 308 14.09 -20.03 7.14
N ALA A 309 15.00 -20.69 6.42
CA ALA A 309 15.51 -22.00 6.79
C ALA A 309 16.20 -21.97 8.19
N ALA A 310 16.33 -20.79 8.80
CA ALA A 310 16.87 -20.57 10.13
C ALA A 310 15.89 -20.86 11.28
N GLU A 311 14.56 -20.83 11.07
CA GLU A 311 13.59 -21.08 12.16
C GLU A 311 13.37 -22.57 12.49
N LEU A 312 13.87 -23.49 11.65
CA LEU A 312 13.80 -24.94 11.90
C LEU A 312 15.00 -25.51 12.67
N VAL A 313 16.03 -24.69 12.96
CA VAL A 313 17.23 -25.12 13.72
C VAL A 313 17.24 -24.58 15.15
N ALA A 314 16.36 -23.64 15.50
CA ALA A 314 16.30 -23.07 16.85
C ALA A 314 15.42 -23.86 17.85
N HIS A 315 14.73 -24.91 17.39
CA HIS A 315 13.90 -25.79 18.23
C HIS A 315 14.14 -27.29 17.99
N GLY A 316 15.36 -27.66 17.57
CA GLY A 316 15.84 -29.04 17.54
C GLY A 316 16.83 -29.31 18.67
#